data_AF-A0A6P8WEP2-F1
#
_entry.id   AF-A0A6P8WEP2-F1
#
_cell.length_a   1.000
_cell.length_b   1.000
_cell.length_c   1.000
_cell.angle_alpha   90.00
_cell.angle_beta   90.00
_cell.angle_gamma   90.00
#
_symmetry.space_group_name_H-M   'P 1'
#
loop_
_entity.id
_entity.type
_entity.pdbx_description
1 polymer ?
#
loop_
_entity_poly.entity_id
_entity_poly.type
_entity_poly.pdbx_seq_one_letter_code
_entity_poly.pdbx_strand_id
1 'polypeptide(L)'
;MRRIFDGPQDRKFLTFDNAAAKDDEYFHAGRMIATSIVHGGPGPRFLSETLYQHLTGMKNTNIEAIIEDITDDTMRASLLEISSAATLEELHASIDRNSSLLQTAGCLQYPDGVDGKNAIIKDFMQWYIIYRNHFAIQRFKDGLEALDVIHALEQHGSVFRAFMCSSVVELTSATLEEVFEVQNSSEKGSTRRHEETRVLGFWRDYLLEKGLFEFQHCSHLKIISY
;
A
#
# COMPACT_ATOMS: atom_id res chain seq x y z
N MET A 1 0.79 -20.06 3.08
CA MET A 1 1.67 -18.95 3.49
C MET A 1 0.95 -18.19 4.58
N ARG A 2 1.60 -17.86 5.69
CA ARG A 2 0.95 -17.10 6.78
C ARG A 2 0.81 -15.63 6.37
N ARG A 3 -0.20 -14.94 6.90
CA ARG A 3 -0.48 -13.54 6.54
C ARG A 3 0.22 -12.59 7.50
N ILE A 4 1.48 -12.29 7.23
CA ILE A 4 2.27 -11.31 8.01
C ILE A 4 1.93 -9.84 7.69
N PHE A 5 1.30 -9.58 6.54
CA PHE A 5 0.82 -8.28 6.11
C PHE A 5 -0.71 -8.24 6.03
N ASP A 6 -1.32 -7.28 6.73
CA ASP A 6 -2.77 -7.11 6.79
C ASP A 6 -3.24 -5.71 6.39
N GLY A 7 -4.55 -5.48 6.30
CA GLY A 7 -5.16 -4.28 5.73
C GLY A 7 -5.48 -4.37 4.23
N PRO A 8 -5.99 -3.27 3.63
CA PRO A 8 -6.34 -3.18 2.20
C PRO A 8 -5.16 -3.46 1.26
N GLN A 9 -5.38 -3.58 -0.05
CA GLN A 9 -4.30 -3.97 -0.99
C GLN A 9 -3.21 -2.91 -1.15
N ASP A 10 -3.58 -1.63 -1.04
CA ASP A 10 -2.76 -0.44 -1.25
C ASP A 10 -2.08 0.10 0.02
N ARG A 11 -2.51 -0.35 1.21
CA ARG A 11 -2.00 0.19 2.50
C ARG A 11 -1.87 -0.89 3.57
N LYS A 12 -1.01 -1.88 3.32
CA LYS A 12 -0.76 -2.96 4.27
C LYS A 12 0.17 -2.54 5.40
N PHE A 13 -0.14 -3.05 6.58
CA PHE A 13 0.72 -2.99 7.75
C PHE A 13 1.09 -4.40 8.21
N LEU A 14 2.10 -4.50 9.07
CA LEU A 14 2.50 -5.78 9.66
C LEU A 14 1.49 -6.16 10.74
N THR A 15 1.08 -7.43 10.78
CA THR A 15 0.24 -7.98 11.85
C THR A 15 1.02 -9.04 12.62
N PHE A 16 0.90 -9.05 13.96
CA PHE A 16 1.58 -10.01 14.81
C PHE A 16 0.91 -11.40 14.77
N ASP A 17 1.71 -12.42 14.41
CA ASP A 17 1.38 -13.84 14.46
C ASP A 17 2.51 -14.60 15.18
N ASN A 18 2.14 -15.44 16.13
CA ASN A 18 3.09 -16.15 17.00
C ASN A 18 3.89 -17.25 16.27
N ALA A 19 3.38 -17.80 15.17
CA ALA A 19 4.12 -18.78 14.38
C ALA A 19 5.11 -18.08 13.44
N ALA A 20 4.69 -17.00 12.77
CA ALA A 20 5.56 -16.14 11.97
C ALA A 20 6.70 -15.52 12.80
N ALA A 21 6.43 -15.18 14.06
CA ALA A 21 7.45 -14.71 15.02
C ALA A 21 8.50 -15.77 15.36
N LYS A 22 8.09 -17.05 15.50
CA LYS A 22 9.00 -18.17 15.79
C LYS A 22 9.83 -18.59 14.58
N ASP A 23 9.22 -18.54 13.40
CA ASP A 23 9.84 -18.89 12.12
C ASP A 23 10.61 -17.70 11.50
N ASP A 24 10.72 -16.58 12.23
CA ASP A 24 11.42 -15.33 11.88
C ASP A 24 11.01 -14.72 10.52
N GLU A 25 9.74 -14.94 10.14
CA GLU A 25 9.19 -14.55 8.82
C GLU A 25 9.30 -13.03 8.58
N TYR A 26 9.18 -12.21 9.63
CA TYR A 26 9.28 -10.76 9.55
C TYR A 26 10.68 -10.28 9.13
N PHE A 27 11.73 -10.86 9.72
CA PHE A 27 13.11 -10.59 9.35
C PHE A 27 13.40 -11.07 7.93
N HIS A 28 12.89 -12.24 7.55
CA HIS A 28 13.00 -12.75 6.18
C HIS A 28 12.29 -11.84 5.17
N ALA A 29 11.09 -11.34 5.48
CA ALA A 29 10.37 -10.40 4.63
C ALA A 29 11.10 -9.06 4.47
N GLY A 30 11.62 -8.49 5.57
CA GLY A 30 12.45 -7.28 5.53
C GLY A 30 13.69 -7.47 4.67
N ARG A 31 14.41 -8.59 4.87
CA ARG A 31 15.62 -8.92 4.11
C ARG A 31 15.35 -9.19 2.62
N MET A 32 14.22 -9.81 2.28
CA MET A 32 13.79 -9.99 0.88
C MET A 32 13.54 -8.64 0.20
N ILE A 33 12.83 -7.72 0.87
CA ILE A 33 12.60 -6.36 0.36
C ILE A 33 13.91 -5.59 0.19
N ALA A 34 14.78 -5.62 1.20
CA ALA A 34 16.10 -4.98 1.12
C ALA A 34 16.95 -5.55 -0.03
N THR A 35 16.92 -6.87 -0.22
CA THR A 35 17.64 -7.55 -1.31
C THR A 35 17.11 -7.09 -2.66
N SER A 36 15.78 -6.98 -2.83
CA SER A 36 15.17 -6.46 -4.06
C SER A 36 15.67 -5.03 -4.35
N ILE A 37 15.54 -4.12 -3.37
CA ILE A 37 15.91 -2.70 -3.52
C ILE A 37 17.39 -2.53 -3.88
N VAL A 38 18.30 -3.19 -3.16
CA VAL A 38 19.76 -3.06 -3.38
C VAL A 38 20.20 -3.57 -4.75
N HIS A 39 19.48 -4.52 -5.34
CA HIS A 39 19.78 -5.06 -6.67
C HIS A 39 18.97 -4.41 -7.81
N GLY A 40 18.30 -3.28 -7.54
CA GLY A 40 17.49 -2.56 -8.54
C GLY A 40 16.15 -3.23 -8.89
N GLY A 41 15.72 -4.20 -8.08
CA GLY A 41 14.39 -4.80 -8.15
C GLY A 41 13.29 -3.88 -7.57
N PRO A 42 12.01 -4.27 -7.73
CA PRO A 42 10.90 -3.47 -7.24
C PRO A 42 10.85 -3.45 -5.70
N GLY A 43 10.52 -2.29 -5.14
CA GLY A 43 10.06 -2.19 -3.74
C GLY A 43 8.65 -2.79 -3.56
N PRO A 44 8.18 -2.94 -2.30
CA PRO A 44 6.92 -3.60 -2.01
C PRO A 44 5.70 -2.87 -2.60
N ARG A 45 5.73 -1.53 -2.71
CA ARG A 45 4.66 -0.69 -3.29
C ARG A 45 3.26 -0.98 -2.73
N PHE A 46 3.15 -1.35 -1.46
CA PHE A 46 1.87 -1.64 -0.81
C PHE A 46 1.81 -1.21 0.65
N LEU A 47 2.89 -0.69 1.25
CA LEU A 47 2.90 -0.38 2.69
C LEU A 47 1.95 0.79 2.99
N SER A 48 1.29 0.74 4.14
CA SER A 48 0.53 1.89 4.64
C SER A 48 1.46 3.04 4.97
N GLU A 49 0.98 4.26 4.74
CA GLU A 49 1.73 5.46 5.08
C GLU A 49 2.08 5.50 6.58
N THR A 50 1.17 5.06 7.45
CA THR A 50 1.39 4.95 8.90
C THR A 50 2.55 4.01 9.26
N LEU A 51 2.64 2.83 8.63
CA LEU A 51 3.78 1.93 8.85
C LEU A 51 5.07 2.55 8.29
N TYR A 52 5.01 3.16 7.10
CA TYR A 52 6.18 3.74 6.45
C TYR A 52 6.78 4.92 7.22
N GLN A 53 5.95 5.85 7.70
CA GLN A 53 6.36 6.96 8.55
C GLN A 53 6.99 6.46 9.86
N HIS A 54 6.45 5.39 10.45
CA HIS A 54 7.02 4.77 11.64
C HIS A 54 8.38 4.10 11.36
N LEU A 55 8.53 3.37 10.24
CA LEU A 55 9.80 2.75 9.85
C LEU A 55 10.92 3.80 9.64
N THR A 56 10.58 4.91 8.99
CA THR A 56 11.49 6.02 8.64
C THR A 56 11.73 7.02 9.79
N GLY A 57 11.08 6.85 10.94
CA GLY A 57 11.21 7.78 12.07
C GLY A 57 10.61 9.17 11.83
N MET A 58 9.78 9.34 10.80
CA MET A 58 9.14 10.62 10.50
C MET A 58 8.13 10.99 11.58
N LYS A 59 8.36 12.13 12.25
CA LYS A 59 7.58 12.58 13.42
C LYS A 59 6.27 13.31 13.10
N ASN A 60 5.92 13.48 11.83
CA ASN A 60 4.73 14.22 11.42
C ASN A 60 3.50 13.29 11.44
N THR A 61 2.96 13.07 12.64
CA THR A 61 1.94 12.08 12.99
C THR A 61 0.51 12.49 12.62
N ASN A 62 0.24 12.67 11.33
CA ASN A 62 -1.11 12.43 10.82
C ASN A 62 -1.20 11.01 10.27
N ILE A 63 -1.76 10.14 11.10
CA ILE A 63 -2.18 8.79 10.74
C ILE A 63 -3.21 8.93 9.63
N GLU A 64 -2.83 8.61 8.38
CA GLU A 64 -3.76 8.49 7.25
C GLU A 64 -4.64 7.24 7.34
N ALA A 65 -4.41 6.38 8.34
CA ALA A 65 -5.20 5.17 8.52
C ALA A 65 -6.63 5.49 8.98
N ILE A 66 -7.58 4.89 8.27
CA ILE A 66 -9.01 5.05 8.46
C ILE A 66 -9.61 3.79 9.09
N ILE A 67 -10.82 3.87 9.64
CA ILE A 67 -11.44 2.74 10.37
C ILE A 67 -11.63 1.50 9.46
N GLU A 68 -11.77 1.73 8.16
CA GLU A 68 -11.84 0.71 7.10
C GLU A 68 -10.56 -0.12 6.94
N ASP A 69 -9.42 0.36 7.44
CA ASP A 69 -8.16 -0.39 7.42
C ASP A 69 -8.12 -1.51 8.48
N ILE A 70 -9.05 -1.49 9.45
CA ILE A 70 -9.22 -2.54 10.44
C ILE A 70 -9.89 -3.77 9.82
N THR A 71 -9.15 -4.87 9.85
CA THR A 71 -9.58 -6.18 9.33
C THR A 71 -10.26 -7.06 10.38
N ASP A 72 -10.14 -6.71 11.66
CA ASP A 72 -10.90 -7.33 12.74
C ASP A 72 -12.31 -6.71 12.79
N ASP A 73 -13.31 -7.48 12.37
CA ASP A 73 -14.71 -7.02 12.29
C ASP A 73 -15.27 -6.54 13.64
N THR A 74 -14.79 -7.09 14.76
CA THR A 74 -15.25 -6.70 16.11
C THR A 74 -14.65 -5.35 16.49
N MET A 75 -13.33 -5.19 16.36
CA MET A 75 -12.65 -3.91 16.64
C MET A 75 -13.15 -2.80 15.70
N ARG A 76 -13.44 -3.13 14.42
CA ARG A 76 -14.01 -2.18 13.47
C ARG A 76 -15.41 -1.74 13.89
N ALA A 77 -16.27 -2.68 14.28
CA ALA A 77 -17.62 -2.36 14.76
C ALA A 77 -17.58 -1.44 16.00
N SER A 78 -16.71 -1.73 16.97
CA SER A 78 -16.49 -0.90 18.16
C SER A 78 -16.09 0.54 17.83
N LEU A 79 -15.15 0.74 16.89
CA LEU A 79 -14.76 2.10 16.48
C LEU A 79 -15.83 2.82 15.66
N LEU A 80 -16.55 2.10 14.79
CA LEU A 80 -17.66 2.70 14.05
C LEU A 80 -18.76 3.18 15.01
N GLU A 81 -19.07 2.40 16.05
CA GLU A 81 -20.00 2.79 17.11
C GLU A 81 -19.55 4.09 17.80
N ILE A 82 -18.31 4.14 18.30
CA ILE A 82 -17.72 5.33 18.93
C ILE A 82 -17.71 6.53 17.97
N SER A 83 -17.39 6.33 16.69
CA SER A 83 -17.38 7.39 15.68
C SER A 83 -18.78 7.94 15.39
N SER A 84 -19.81 7.10 15.51
CA SER A 84 -21.20 7.46 15.18
C SER A 84 -21.90 8.30 16.24
N ALA A 85 -21.38 8.33 17.48
CA ALA A 85 -21.98 9.07 18.58
C ALA A 85 -22.18 10.56 18.25
N ALA A 86 -23.40 11.05 18.39
CA ALA A 86 -23.80 12.43 18.11
C ALA A 86 -23.91 13.29 19.38
N THR A 87 -24.15 12.67 20.55
CA THR A 87 -24.16 13.36 21.85
C THR A 87 -23.04 12.87 22.79
N LEU A 88 -22.84 13.60 23.89
CA LEU A 88 -21.82 13.25 24.88
C LEU A 88 -22.21 11.98 25.65
N GLU A 89 -23.50 11.82 25.92
CA GLU A 89 -24.08 10.65 26.58
C GLU A 89 -23.97 9.40 25.69
N GLU A 90 -24.20 9.53 24.38
CA GLU A 90 -23.98 8.44 23.41
C GLU A 90 -22.49 8.06 23.33
N LEU A 91 -21.60 9.05 23.35
CA LEU A 91 -20.16 8.84 23.35
C LEU A 91 -19.72 8.08 24.62
N HIS A 92 -20.09 8.54 25.81
CA HIS A 92 -19.76 7.86 27.06
C HIS A 92 -20.37 6.45 27.12
N ALA A 93 -21.61 6.26 26.67
CA ALA A 93 -22.24 4.94 26.65
C ALA A 93 -21.58 3.96 25.65
N SER A 94 -21.07 4.43 24.50
CA SER A 94 -20.29 3.60 23.57
C SER A 94 -18.88 3.32 24.08
N ILE A 95 -18.26 4.26 24.79
CA ILE A 95 -16.98 4.05 25.50
C ILE A 95 -17.14 2.96 26.57
N ASP A 96 -18.20 3.01 27.37
CA ASP A 96 -18.47 2.01 28.42
C ASP A 96 -18.64 0.61 27.85
N ARG A 97 -19.43 0.46 26.77
CA ARG A 97 -19.64 -0.82 26.07
C ARG A 97 -18.35 -1.41 25.49
N ASN A 98 -17.44 -0.56 25.04
CA ASN A 98 -16.16 -0.95 24.42
C ASN A 98 -14.95 -0.80 25.37
N SER A 99 -15.19 -0.59 26.66
CA SER A 99 -14.18 -0.20 27.64
C SER A 99 -13.01 -1.18 27.77
N SER A 100 -13.26 -2.49 27.71
CA SER A 100 -12.20 -3.52 27.76
C SER A 100 -11.26 -3.48 26.55
N LEU A 101 -11.80 -3.17 25.37
CA LEU A 101 -11.02 -3.01 24.14
C LEU A 101 -10.17 -1.73 24.21
N LEU A 102 -10.77 -0.61 24.64
CA LEU A 102 -10.06 0.66 24.81
C LEU A 102 -8.98 0.60 25.91
N GLN A 103 -9.22 -0.14 27.00
CA GLN A 103 -8.21 -0.42 28.04
C GLN A 103 -7.05 -1.24 27.49
N THR A 104 -7.34 -2.27 26.69
CA THR A 104 -6.30 -3.10 26.04
C THR A 104 -5.44 -2.29 25.07
N ALA A 105 -6.04 -1.31 24.39
CA ALA A 105 -5.34 -0.36 23.52
C ALA A 105 -4.63 0.79 24.28
N GLY A 106 -4.93 0.99 25.55
CA GLY A 106 -4.40 2.09 26.37
C GLY A 106 -5.04 3.46 26.08
N CYS A 107 -6.18 3.51 25.40
CA CYS A 107 -6.86 4.75 24.98
C CYS A 107 -8.27 4.94 25.59
N LEU A 108 -8.58 4.25 26.71
CA LEU A 108 -9.80 4.52 27.47
C LEU A 108 -9.71 5.92 28.11
N GLN A 109 -10.58 6.82 27.67
CA GLN A 109 -10.76 8.16 28.22
C GLN A 109 -12.23 8.57 28.08
N TYR A 110 -12.69 9.50 28.92
CA TYR A 110 -14.03 10.10 28.87
C TYR A 110 -13.88 11.58 28.54
N PRO A 111 -14.00 11.99 27.26
CA PRO A 111 -13.85 13.39 26.87
C PRO A 111 -15.02 14.25 27.38
N ASP A 112 -14.79 15.55 27.57
CA ASP A 112 -15.83 16.53 27.94
C ASP A 112 -16.70 17.00 26.75
N GLY A 113 -16.40 16.54 25.53
CA GLY A 113 -17.09 16.94 24.31
C GLY A 113 -17.04 15.86 23.22
N VAL A 114 -18.06 15.84 22.36
CA VAL A 114 -18.28 14.78 21.35
C VAL A 114 -17.10 14.61 20.39
N ASP A 115 -16.44 15.70 20.00
CA ASP A 115 -15.26 15.67 19.12
C ASP A 115 -14.06 14.91 19.71
N GLY A 116 -14.05 14.68 21.03
CA GLY A 116 -13.03 13.87 21.69
C GLY A 116 -12.99 12.41 21.23
N LYS A 117 -14.05 11.91 20.58
CA LYS A 117 -14.06 10.60 19.90
C LYS A 117 -12.94 10.47 18.86
N ASN A 118 -12.58 11.57 18.20
CA ASN A 118 -11.52 11.59 17.19
C ASN A 118 -10.14 11.27 17.79
N ALA A 119 -9.88 11.68 19.04
CA ALA A 119 -8.64 11.35 19.74
C ALA A 119 -8.61 9.86 20.11
N ILE A 120 -9.71 9.31 20.64
CA ILE A 120 -9.85 7.87 20.95
C ILE A 120 -9.58 7.02 19.71
N ILE A 121 -10.21 7.36 18.58
CA ILE A 121 -10.03 6.66 17.30
C ILE A 121 -8.57 6.78 16.83
N LYS A 122 -7.97 7.98 16.86
CA LYS A 122 -6.56 8.19 16.46
C LYS A 122 -5.60 7.32 17.28
N ASP A 123 -5.73 7.34 18.61
CA ASP A 123 -4.86 6.60 19.51
C ASP A 123 -5.07 5.09 19.38
N PHE A 124 -6.32 4.64 19.17
CA PHE A 124 -6.62 3.25 18.87
C PHE A 124 -5.99 2.81 17.53
N MET A 125 -6.08 3.60 16.47
CA MET A 125 -5.45 3.29 15.17
C MET A 125 -3.93 3.21 15.29
N GLN A 126 -3.30 4.11 16.06
CA GLN A 126 -1.87 4.06 16.37
C GLN A 126 -1.51 2.76 17.10
N TRP A 127 -2.30 2.36 18.11
CA TRP A 127 -2.11 1.08 18.79
C TRP A 127 -2.29 -0.12 17.85
N TYR A 128 -3.35 -0.10 17.03
CA TYR A 128 -3.75 -1.20 16.17
C TYR A 128 -2.73 -1.49 15.06
N ILE A 129 -2.13 -0.44 14.48
CA ILE A 129 -1.17 -0.58 13.38
C ILE A 129 0.26 -0.74 13.92
N ILE A 130 0.64 0.04 14.94
CA ILE A 130 2.04 0.13 15.40
C ILE A 130 2.25 -0.62 16.72
N TYR A 131 1.64 -0.18 17.83
CA TYR A 131 2.07 -0.67 19.16
C TYR A 131 1.80 -2.17 19.37
N ARG A 132 0.64 -2.69 18.95
CA ARG A 132 0.35 -4.14 19.06
C ARG A 132 1.24 -5.01 18.17
N ASN A 133 1.82 -4.43 17.11
CA ASN A 133 2.67 -5.13 16.14
C ASN A 133 4.17 -4.83 16.33
N HIS A 134 4.56 -4.18 17.43
CA HIS A 134 5.93 -3.71 17.68
C HIS A 134 7.00 -4.79 17.44
N PHE A 135 6.77 -6.03 17.91
CA PHE A 135 7.72 -7.13 17.69
C PHE A 135 7.90 -7.47 16.20
N ALA A 136 6.79 -7.55 15.45
CA ALA A 136 6.79 -7.82 14.01
C ALA A 136 7.50 -6.70 13.23
N ILE A 137 7.22 -5.45 13.60
CA ILE A 137 7.85 -4.26 13.04
C ILE A 137 9.36 -4.24 13.33
N GLN A 138 9.78 -4.54 14.56
CA GLN A 138 11.20 -4.57 14.91
C GLN A 138 11.95 -5.65 14.12
N ARG A 139 11.46 -6.90 14.10
CA ARG A 139 12.09 -7.97 13.30
C ARG A 139 12.13 -7.61 11.81
N PHE A 140 11.13 -6.90 11.30
CA PHE A 140 11.13 -6.38 9.93
C PHE A 140 12.18 -5.28 9.72
N LYS A 141 12.37 -4.34 10.67
CA LYS A 141 13.47 -3.36 10.65
C LYS A 141 14.83 -4.07 10.65
N ASP A 142 15.04 -5.05 11.53
CA ASP A 142 16.27 -5.86 11.58
C ASP A 142 16.53 -6.56 10.22
N GLY A 143 15.46 -6.97 9.52
CA GLY A 143 15.53 -7.56 8.18
C GLY A 143 15.97 -6.55 7.11
N LEU A 144 15.48 -5.31 7.18
CA LEU A 144 15.90 -4.21 6.31
C LEU A 144 17.33 -3.75 6.61
N GLU A 145 17.76 -3.80 7.88
CA GLU A 145 19.10 -3.46 8.35
C GLU A 145 20.18 -4.41 7.79
N ALA A 146 19.83 -5.65 7.48
CA ALA A 146 20.76 -6.65 6.95
C ALA A 146 21.49 -6.24 5.64
N LEU A 147 21.00 -5.21 4.94
CA LEU A 147 21.66 -4.57 3.79
C LEU A 147 21.63 -3.03 3.90
N ASP A 148 21.61 -2.49 5.11
CA ASP A 148 21.61 -1.05 5.44
C ASP A 148 20.41 -0.23 4.91
N VAL A 149 19.40 -0.89 4.35
CA VAL A 149 18.24 -0.22 3.72
C VAL A 149 17.45 0.60 4.74
N ILE A 150 17.36 0.16 5.99
CA ILE A 150 16.62 0.93 7.02
C ILE A 150 17.23 2.31 7.27
N HIS A 151 18.55 2.45 7.30
CA HIS A 151 19.22 3.74 7.47
C HIS A 151 19.03 4.62 6.23
N ALA A 152 19.03 4.04 5.02
CA ALA A 152 18.70 4.77 3.80
C ALA A 152 17.23 5.26 3.78
N LEU A 153 16.29 4.46 4.32
CA LEU A 153 14.89 4.86 4.49
C LEU A 153 14.76 6.02 5.49
N GLU A 154 15.45 5.96 6.63
CA GLU A 154 15.45 7.03 7.65
C GLU A 154 16.09 8.33 7.14
N GLN A 155 17.14 8.25 6.30
CA GLN A 155 17.80 9.43 5.71
C GLN A 155 17.06 10.03 4.51
N HIS A 156 16.41 9.21 3.69
CA HIS A 156 15.85 9.61 2.38
C HIS A 156 14.38 9.19 2.19
N GLY A 157 13.61 9.14 3.28
CA GLY A 157 12.27 8.56 3.27
C GLY A 157 11.28 9.19 2.28
N SER A 158 11.42 10.46 1.91
CA SER A 158 10.57 11.07 0.86
C SER A 158 10.81 10.46 -0.53
N VAL A 159 12.05 10.09 -0.85
CA VAL A 159 12.43 9.45 -2.13
C VAL A 159 11.96 8.00 -2.17
N PHE A 160 12.20 7.26 -1.09
CA PHE A 160 11.81 5.85 -1.01
C PHE A 160 10.29 5.63 -0.89
N ARG A 161 9.49 6.65 -0.55
CA ARG A 161 8.04 6.55 -0.40
C ARG A 161 7.36 5.91 -1.61
N ALA A 162 7.73 6.32 -2.83
CA ALA A 162 7.14 5.80 -4.06
C ALA A 162 7.49 4.32 -4.36
N PHE A 163 8.56 3.80 -3.75
CA PHE A 163 8.95 2.39 -3.86
C PHE A 163 8.33 1.52 -2.75
N MET A 164 8.02 2.11 -1.60
CA MET A 164 7.60 1.40 -0.39
C MET A 164 6.08 1.41 -0.19
N CYS A 165 5.47 2.59 -0.25
CA CYS A 165 4.01 2.78 -0.19
C CYS A 165 3.36 2.49 -1.55
N SER A 166 2.06 2.24 -1.57
CA SER A 166 1.33 2.21 -2.85
C SER A 166 1.37 3.59 -3.52
N SER A 167 1.69 3.57 -4.81
CA SER A 167 1.38 4.64 -5.74
C SER A 167 0.44 4.05 -6.79
N VAL A 168 -0.73 4.66 -6.97
CA VAL A 168 -1.61 4.34 -8.10
C VAL A 168 -0.97 4.94 -9.34
N VAL A 169 -0.02 4.20 -9.91
CA VAL A 169 0.39 4.38 -11.30
C VAL A 169 -0.65 3.63 -12.11
N GLU A 170 -1.58 4.36 -12.71
CA GLU A 170 -2.46 3.78 -13.72
C GLU A 170 -1.58 3.21 -14.83
N LEU A 171 -1.75 1.92 -15.13
CA LEU A 171 -1.07 1.30 -16.25
C LEU A 171 -1.58 1.98 -17.51
N THR A 172 -0.75 2.76 -18.19
CA THR A 172 -1.07 3.36 -19.49
C THR A 172 -0.63 2.44 -20.63
N SER A 173 -1.13 2.63 -21.84
CA SER A 173 -0.67 1.83 -22.99
C SER A 173 0.69 2.27 -23.48
N ALA A 174 1.12 3.50 -23.20
CA ALA A 174 2.52 3.90 -23.35
C ALA A 174 3.43 3.00 -22.52
N THR A 175 3.17 2.93 -21.21
CA THR A 175 3.95 2.09 -20.27
C THR A 175 3.86 0.61 -20.63
N LEU A 176 2.70 0.12 -21.10
CA LEU A 176 2.55 -1.27 -21.50
C LEU A 176 3.24 -1.58 -22.85
N GLU A 177 3.28 -0.64 -23.79
CA GLU A 177 4.03 -0.78 -25.06
C GLU A 177 5.54 -0.78 -24.82
N GLU A 178 6.05 0.04 -23.91
CA GLU A 178 7.46 0.07 -23.51
C GLU A 178 7.97 -1.25 -22.91
N VAL A 179 7.07 -2.11 -22.39
CA VAL A 179 7.41 -3.45 -21.87
C VAL A 179 7.66 -4.47 -22.99
N PHE A 180 7.17 -4.24 -24.22
CA PHE A 180 7.28 -5.20 -25.33
C PHE A 180 8.28 -4.75 -26.40
N GLU A 181 9.40 -5.48 -26.51
CA GLU A 181 10.29 -5.34 -27.67
C GLU A 181 9.69 -6.04 -28.91
N VAL A 182 9.44 -5.26 -29.97
CA VAL A 182 8.90 -5.78 -31.23
C VAL A 182 9.98 -6.51 -32.03
N GLN A 183 10.09 -7.82 -31.82
CA GLN A 183 10.98 -8.67 -32.59
C GLN A 183 10.37 -9.06 -33.94
N ASN A 184 10.95 -8.50 -35.00
CA ASN A 184 10.48 -8.67 -36.38
C ASN A 184 11.23 -9.83 -37.03
N SER A 185 10.57 -10.98 -37.18
CA SER A 185 11.22 -12.24 -37.61
C SER A 185 11.41 -12.38 -39.12
N SER A 186 10.72 -11.55 -39.91
CA SER A 186 10.64 -11.71 -41.37
C SER A 186 11.37 -10.62 -42.16
N GLU A 187 11.79 -10.97 -43.39
CA GLU A 187 12.50 -10.06 -44.29
C GLU A 187 11.65 -8.85 -44.70
N LYS A 188 12.28 -7.67 -44.73
CA LYS A 188 11.64 -6.41 -45.12
C LYS A 188 11.09 -6.51 -46.55
N GLY A 189 9.78 -6.28 -46.71
CA GLY A 189 9.08 -6.36 -48.00
C GLY A 189 8.40 -7.71 -48.29
N SER A 190 8.60 -8.74 -47.46
CA SER A 190 7.85 -10.00 -47.60
C SER A 190 6.37 -9.85 -47.20
N THR A 191 5.50 -10.72 -47.74
CA THR A 191 4.08 -10.79 -47.31
C THR A 191 3.96 -11.02 -45.81
N ARG A 192 4.82 -11.86 -45.25
CA ARG A 192 4.91 -12.14 -43.80
C ARG A 192 5.25 -10.88 -42.99
N ARG A 193 6.09 -9.98 -43.52
CA ARG A 193 6.40 -8.68 -42.90
C ARG A 193 5.19 -7.76 -42.85
N HIS A 194 4.37 -7.78 -43.90
CA HIS A 194 3.12 -7.02 -43.94
C HIS A 194 2.12 -7.57 -42.90
N GLU A 195 2.03 -8.89 -42.75
CA GLU A 195 1.19 -9.52 -41.72
C GLU A 195 1.67 -9.24 -40.30
N GLU A 196 2.98 -9.35 -40.01
CA GLU A 196 3.58 -8.94 -38.72
C GLU A 196 3.22 -7.48 -38.40
N THR A 197 3.38 -6.57 -39.36
CA THR A 197 3.06 -5.14 -39.19
C THR A 197 1.57 -4.91 -38.91
N ARG A 198 0.68 -5.69 -39.54
CA ARG A 198 -0.76 -5.60 -39.36
C ARG A 198 -1.21 -6.14 -37.99
N VAL A 199 -0.59 -7.22 -37.51
CA VAL A 199 -0.83 -7.75 -36.15
C VAL A 199 -0.38 -6.74 -35.08
N LEU A 200 0.74 -6.05 -35.28
CA LEU A 200 1.18 -4.97 -34.40
C LEU A 200 0.22 -3.77 -34.40
N GLY A 201 -0.40 -3.46 -35.54
CA GLY A 201 -1.50 -2.50 -35.63
C GLY A 201 -2.67 -2.90 -34.73
N PHE A 202 -3.21 -4.10 -34.91
CA PHE A 202 -4.32 -4.61 -34.09
C PHE A 202 -3.99 -4.69 -32.59
N TRP A 203 -2.74 -5.00 -32.21
CA TRP A 203 -2.30 -4.95 -30.82
C TRP A 203 -2.36 -3.54 -30.24
N ARG A 204 -1.94 -2.51 -31.01
CA ARG A 204 -1.99 -1.11 -30.59
C ARG A 204 -3.43 -0.62 -30.47
N ASP A 205 -4.26 -0.94 -31.45
CA ASP A 205 -5.69 -0.61 -31.45
C ASP A 205 -6.41 -1.24 -30.24
N TYR A 206 -6.10 -2.51 -29.93
CA TYR A 206 -6.62 -3.21 -28.75
C TYR A 206 -6.21 -2.55 -27.42
N LEU A 207 -4.95 -2.09 -27.31
CA LEU A 207 -4.53 -1.32 -26.13
C LEU A 207 -5.30 0.00 -26.02
N LEU A 208 -5.44 0.75 -27.12
CA LEU A 208 -6.14 2.04 -27.14
C LEU A 208 -7.62 1.91 -26.73
N GLU A 209 -8.33 0.89 -27.25
CA GLU A 209 -9.76 0.67 -26.97
C GLU A 209 -10.05 0.43 -25.48
N LYS A 210 -9.08 -0.07 -24.70
CA LYS A 210 -9.23 -0.35 -23.26
C LYS A 210 -9.03 0.87 -22.35
N GLY A 211 -9.01 2.08 -22.90
CA GLY A 211 -8.98 3.33 -22.12
C GLY A 211 -7.59 3.73 -21.65
N LEU A 212 -6.57 3.41 -22.45
CA LEU A 212 -5.17 3.49 -22.03
C LEU A 212 -4.39 4.71 -22.56
N PHE A 213 -5.04 5.62 -23.30
CA PHE A 213 -4.51 6.94 -23.67
C PHE A 213 -5.64 8.00 -23.69
N GLU A 214 -5.40 9.15 -23.04
CA GLU A 214 -5.92 10.43 -23.54
C GLU A 214 -4.98 10.95 -24.66
N PHE A 215 -5.56 11.53 -25.71
CA PHE A 215 -4.83 11.98 -26.89
C PHE A 215 -4.03 13.27 -26.66
N GLN A 216 -2.82 13.36 -27.23
CA GLN A 216 -2.39 14.57 -27.93
C GLN A 216 -1.25 14.34 -28.94
N HIS A 217 -1.56 14.54 -30.24
CA HIS A 217 -0.68 14.91 -31.39
C HIS A 217 0.64 14.12 -31.64
N CYS A 218 1.08 13.78 -32.86
CA CYS A 218 0.56 13.81 -34.25
C CYS A 218 1.55 12.96 -35.12
N SER A 219 1.40 12.60 -36.39
CA SER A 219 0.58 13.08 -37.52
C SER A 219 0.35 11.98 -38.57
N HIS A 220 -0.59 12.24 -39.51
CA HIS A 220 -0.65 11.65 -40.87
C HIS A 220 -0.73 10.12 -41.00
N LEU A 221 -1.97 9.63 -41.19
CA LEU A 221 -2.25 8.68 -42.29
C LEU A 221 -3.69 8.85 -42.76
N LYS A 222 -3.86 9.07 -44.07
CA LYS A 222 -5.18 9.17 -44.70
C LYS A 222 -5.78 7.77 -44.80
N ILE A 223 -6.98 7.59 -44.28
CA ILE A 223 -7.84 6.47 -44.68
C ILE A 223 -8.22 6.72 -46.15
N ILE A 224 -7.76 5.85 -47.04
CA ILE A 224 -8.32 5.69 -48.38
C ILE A 224 -8.93 4.29 -48.41
N SER A 225 -10.25 4.25 -48.48
CA SER A 225 -11.05 3.06 -48.67
C SER A 225 -10.90 2.48 -50.08
N TYR A 226 -10.84 1.15 -50.15
CA TYR A 226 -11.36 0.36 -51.27
C TYR A 226 -12.13 -0.82 -50.68
#